data_AF-A0A2E3RKL3-F1
#
_entry.id   AF-A0A2E3RKL3-F1
#
_cell.length_a   1.000
_cell.length_b   1.000
_cell.length_c   1.000
_cell.angle_alpha   90.00
_cell.angle_beta   90.00
_cell.angle_gamma   90.00
#
_symmetry.space_group_name_H-M   'P 1'
#
loop_
_entity.id
_entity.type
_entity.pdbx_description
1 polymer ?
#
loop_
_entity_poly.entity_id
_entity_poly.type
_entity_poly.pdbx_seq_one_letter_code
_entity_poly.pdbx_strand_id
1 'polypeptide(L)' 'MKKITKSKINVIWSMRKWPKNYIMWRLTTAYPNGWKFALLHPFLFIKDLWNFLSWCQMIDKDIEL' A
#
# COMPACT_ATOMS: atom_id res chain seq x y z
N MET A 1 -15.56 -18.31 -14.06
CA MET A 1 -15.64 -16.92 -13.56
C MET A 1 -14.31 -16.21 -13.79
N LYS A 2 -14.33 -14.94 -14.22
CA LYS A 2 -13.11 -14.19 -14.58
C LYS A 2 -12.53 -13.53 -13.33
N LYS A 3 -11.39 -14.02 -12.83
CA LYS A 3 -10.66 -13.37 -11.74
C LYS A 3 -10.14 -12.02 -12.23
N ILE A 4 -10.68 -10.91 -11.72
CA ILE A 4 -10.20 -9.56 -12.04
C ILE A 4 -9.22 -9.13 -10.94
N THR A 5 -7.97 -9.55 -11.05
CA THR A 5 -6.93 -9.00 -10.17
C THR A 5 -6.65 -7.56 -10.58
N LYS A 6 -6.86 -6.60 -9.68
CA LYS A 6 -6.45 -5.20 -9.93
C LYS A 6 -4.94 -5.14 -10.12
N SER A 7 -4.47 -4.40 -11.12
CA SER A 7 -3.05 -4.10 -11.25
C SER A 7 -2.55 -3.31 -10.04
N LYS A 8 -1.26 -3.40 -9.71
CA LYS A 8 -0.66 -2.63 -8.60
C LYS A 8 -0.91 -1.12 -8.78
N ILE A 9 -0.88 -0.63 -10.01
CA ILE A 9 -1.20 0.76 -10.37
C ILE A 9 -2.65 1.10 -9.99
N ASN A 10 -3.62 0.21 -10.26
CA ASN A 10 -5.02 0.43 -9.87
C ASN A 10 -5.21 0.45 -8.34
N VAL A 11 -4.44 -0.37 -7.62
CA VAL A 11 -4.43 -0.35 -6.14
C VAL A 11 -3.88 0.99 -5.65
N ILE A 12 -2.72 1.44 -6.16
CA ILE A 12 -2.17 2.77 -5.85
C ILE A 12 -3.18 3.88 -6.16
N TRP A 13 -3.87 3.79 -7.31
CA TRP A 13 -4.87 4.77 -7.69
C TRP A 13 -6.04 4.83 -6.69
N SER A 14 -6.45 3.68 -6.16
CA SER A 14 -7.49 3.58 -5.14
C SER A 14 -7.01 4.16 -3.80
N MET A 15 -5.72 4.02 -3.47
CA MET A 15 -5.11 4.61 -2.27
C MET A 15 -5.13 6.14 -2.29
N ARG A 16 -5.25 6.80 -3.45
CA ARG A 16 -5.38 8.27 -3.53
C ARG A 16 -6.62 8.81 -2.80
N LYS A 17 -7.66 7.98 -2.65
CA LYS A 17 -8.89 8.33 -1.92
C LYS A 17 -8.75 8.19 -0.40
N TRP A 18 -7.62 7.70 0.10
CA TRP A 18 -7.43 7.50 1.53
C TRP A 18 -7.36 8.84 2.27
N PRO A 19 -7.98 8.94 3.45
CA PRO A 19 -7.88 10.14 4.25
C PRO A 19 -6.43 10.31 4.71
N LYS A 20 -5.96 11.57 4.72
CA LYS A 20 -4.58 11.91 5.12
C LYS A 20 -4.22 11.36 6.50
N ASN A 21 -5.19 11.36 7.43
CA ASN A 21 -5.01 10.81 8.78
C ASN A 21 -4.72 9.31 8.77
N TYR A 22 -5.36 8.55 7.88
CA TYR A 22 -5.09 7.12 7.73
C TYR A 22 -3.71 6.87 7.14
N ILE A 23 -3.29 7.65 6.14
CA ILE A 23 -1.94 7.55 5.57
C ILE A 23 -0.90 7.88 6.65
N MET A 24 -1.11 8.94 7.43
CA MET A 24 -0.22 9.33 8.52
C MET A 24 -0.14 8.24 9.58
N TRP A 25 -1.28 7.77 10.08
CA TRP A 25 -1.35 6.68 11.05
C TRP A 25 -0.63 5.41 10.56
N ARG A 26 -0.78 5.09 9.28
CA ARG A 26 -0.11 3.94 8.67
C ARG A 26 1.41 4.10 8.66
N LEU A 27 1.91 5.29 8.30
CA LEU A 27 3.35 5.58 8.31
C LEU A 27 3.90 5.57 9.74
N THR A 28 3.19 6.13 10.72
CA THR A 28 3.63 6.13 12.13
C THR A 28 3.61 4.74 12.76
N THR A 29 2.71 3.86 12.29
CA THR A 29 2.65 2.47 12.77
C THR A 29 3.72 1.61 12.11
N ALA A 30 4.00 1.82 10.82
CA ALA A 30 4.96 1.01 10.07
C ALA A 30 6.42 1.42 10.31
N TYR A 31 6.68 2.69 10.60
CA TYR A 31 8.04 3.23 10.66
C TYR A 31 8.32 4.02 11.94
N PRO A 32 9.52 3.86 12.53
CA PRO A 32 9.96 4.74 13.61
C PRO A 32 10.03 6.17 13.08
N ASN A 33 9.52 7.16 13.80
CA ASN A 33 9.41 8.56 13.34
C ASN A 33 8.50 8.78 12.11
N GLY A 34 7.70 7.79 11.72
CA GLY A 34 6.64 7.90 10.72
C GLY A 34 7.11 8.39 9.35
N TRP A 35 6.46 9.44 8.84
CA TRP A 35 6.74 10.01 7.51
C TRP A 35 8.21 10.43 7.32
N LYS A 36 8.90 10.85 8.38
CA LYS A 36 10.32 11.23 8.31
C LYS A 36 11.20 10.06 7.88
N PHE A 37 10.91 8.86 8.36
CA PHE A 37 11.66 7.66 7.96
C PHE A 37 11.45 7.31 6.50
N ALA A 38 10.22 7.42 6.00
CA ALA A 38 9.93 7.21 4.58
C ALA A 38 10.69 8.19 3.68
N LEU A 39 10.91 9.43 4.13
CA LEU A 39 11.71 10.43 3.40
C LEU A 39 13.21 10.14 3.48
N LEU A 40 13.72 9.70 4.63
CA LEU A 40 15.14 9.40 4.82
C LEU A 40 15.56 8.08 4.14
N HIS A 41 14.63 7.14 3.97
CA HIS A 41 14.89 5.82 3.40
C HIS A 41 13.97 5.52 2.20
N PRO A 42 14.07 6.30 1.10
CA PRO A 42 13.14 6.20 -0.03
C PRO A 42 13.17 4.83 -0.72
N PHE A 43 14.34 4.20 -0.84
CA PHE A 43 14.46 2.86 -1.43
C PHE A 43 13.77 1.78 -0.58
N LEU A 44 13.88 1.89 0.75
CA LEU A 44 13.24 0.97 1.68
C LEU A 44 11.71 1.14 1.60
N PHE A 45 11.25 2.39 1.63
CA PHE A 45 9.83 2.73 1.48
C PHE A 45 9.24 2.20 0.17
N ILE A 46 9.94 2.35 -0.95
CA ILE A 46 9.50 1.82 -2.25
C ILE A 46 9.39 0.29 -2.21
N LYS A 47 10.40 -0.40 -1.64
CA LYS A 47 10.39 -1.86 -1.50
C LYS A 47 9.19 -2.33 -0.66
N ASP A 48 8.95 -1.68 0.47
CA ASP A 48 7.84 -2.00 1.36
C ASP A 48 6.48 -1.73 0.70
N LEU A 49 6.37 -0.62 -0.05
CA LEU A 49 5.18 -0.31 -0.83
C LEU A 49 4.92 -1.38 -1.89
N TRP A 50 5.95 -1.86 -2.61
CA TRP A 50 5.79 -2.95 -3.59
C TRP A 50 5.36 -4.27 -2.95
N ASN A 51 5.87 -4.58 -1.76
CA ASN A 51 5.44 -5.76 -0.99
C ASN A 51 3.98 -5.60 -0.53
N PHE A 52 3.63 -4.43 -0.01
CA PHE A 52 2.26 -4.12 0.40
C PHE A 52 1.26 -4.23 -0.76
N LEU A 53 1.62 -3.72 -1.94
CA LEU A 53 0.78 -3.84 -3.13
C LEU A 53 0.63 -5.29 -3.59
N SER A 54 1.69 -6.10 -3.47
CA SER A 54 1.63 -7.53 -3.77
C SER A 54 0.70 -8.26 -2.81
N TRP A 55 0.75 -7.91 -1.52
CA TRP A 55 -0.16 -8.44 -0.51
C TRP A 55 -1.62 -8.04 -0.77
N CYS A 56 -1.89 -6.78 -1.14
CA CYS A 56 -3.23 -6.36 -1.54
C CYS A 56 -3.77 -7.18 -2.72
N GLN A 57 -2.93 -7.41 -3.74
CA GLN A 57 -3.33 -8.23 -4.89
C GLN A 57 -3.56 -9.69 -4.52
N MET A 58 -2.86 -10.22 -3.52
CA MET A 58 -3.06 -11.58 -3.02
C MET A 58 -4.42 -11.68 -2.33
N ILE A 59 -4.74 -10.75 -1.43
CA ILE A 59 -6.06 -10.70 -0.77
C ILE A 59 -7.17 -10.51 -1.81
N ASP A 60 -7.03 -9.58 -2.74
CA ASP A 60 -8.02 -9.34 -3.79
C ASP A 60 -8.19 -10.56 -4.73
N LYS A 61 -7.21 -11.47 -4.82
CA LYS A 61 -7.35 -12.74 -5.55
C LYS A 61 -8.16 -13.78 -4.78
N ASP A 62 -8.12 -13.71 -3.46
CA ASP A 62 -8.80 -14.64 -2.56
C ASP A 62 -10.22 -14.19 -2.22
N ILE A 63 -10.59 -12.94 -2.55
CA ILE A 63 -11.96 -12.44 -2.48
C ILE A 63 -12.67 -12.82 -3.79
N GLU A 64 -13.36 -13.96 -3.76
CA GLU A 64 -14.36 -14.31 -4.78
C GLU A 64 -15.61 -13.42 -4.58
N LEU A 65 -16.02 -12.71 -5.62
CA LEU A 65 -17.29 -11.98 -5.68
C LEU A 65 -18.35 -12.83 -6.37
#